data_AF-A0A5N7W6Z3-F1
#
_entry.id   AF-A0A5N7W6Z3-F1
#
_cell.length_a   1.000
_cell.length_b   1.000
_cell.length_c   1.000
_cell.angle_alpha   90.00
_cell.angle_beta   90.00
_cell.angle_gamma   90.00
#
_symmetry.space_group_name_H-M   'P 1'
#
loop_
_entity.id
_entity.type
_entity.pdbx_description
1 polymer ?
#
loop_
_entity_poly.entity_id
_entity_poly.type
_entity_poly.pdbx_seq_one_letter_code
_entity_poly.pdbx_strand_id
1 'polypeptide(L)' 'MTTPDLPRRSTDISQPPEPLVSNEDWSDFCEWARDGGYDQSYFNRWDSKSLALQQQYLDERDEHNQTESQP' A
#
# COMPACT_ATOMS: atom_id res chain seq x y z
N MET A 1 -12.95 10.61 -44.95
CA MET A 1 -12.98 9.57 -43.92
C MET A 1 -12.09 10.08 -42.79
N THR A 2 -12.68 10.61 -41.72
CA THR A 2 -11.93 11.18 -40.59
C THR A 2 -11.96 10.16 -39.47
N THR A 3 -10.80 9.57 -39.19
CA THR A 3 -10.60 8.62 -38.10
C THR A 3 -10.91 9.33 -36.77
N PRO A 4 -11.76 8.78 -35.89
CA PRO A 4 -11.94 9.34 -34.56
C PRO A 4 -10.64 9.15 -33.78
N ASP A 5 -10.07 10.26 -33.32
CA ASP A 5 -8.98 10.33 -32.35
C ASP A 5 -9.43 9.57 -31.09
N LEU A 6 -8.94 8.34 -30.94
CA LEU A 6 -9.08 7.57 -29.71
C LEU A 6 -8.56 8.45 -28.56
N PRO A 7 -9.31 8.63 -27.45
CA PRO A 7 -8.78 9.37 -26.33
C PRO A 7 -7.50 8.66 -25.93
N ARG A 8 -6.36 9.36 -26.08
CA ARG A 8 -5.06 8.91 -25.60
C ARG A 8 -5.29 8.54 -24.15
N ARG A 9 -5.43 7.23 -23.89
CA ARG A 9 -5.63 6.66 -22.56
C ARG A 9 -4.58 7.32 -21.70
N SER A 10 -5.01 8.28 -20.89
CA SER A 10 -4.13 9.12 -20.10
C SER A 10 -3.16 8.18 -19.42
N THR A 11 -1.89 8.29 -19.79
CA THR A 11 -0.81 7.59 -19.13
C THR A 11 -0.71 8.21 -17.75
N ASP A 12 -1.66 7.88 -16.88
CA ASP A 12 -1.62 8.13 -15.45
C ASP A 12 -0.62 7.13 -14.87
N ILE A 13 0.62 7.30 -15.28
CA ILE A 13 1.77 6.52 -14.84
C ILE A 13 2.85 7.53 -14.53
N SER A 14 2.62 8.37 -13.52
CA SER A 14 3.64 9.31 -13.05
C SER A 14 3.53 9.65 -11.57
N GLN A 15 2.51 9.16 -10.85
CA GLN A 15 2.48 9.27 -9.40
C GLN A 15 2.69 7.88 -8.78
N PRO A 16 3.66 7.74 -7.85
CA PRO A 16 3.70 6.56 -7.03
C PRO A 16 2.36 6.46 -6.27
N PRO A 17 1.85 5.25 -6.03
CA PRO A 17 0.68 5.10 -5.19
C PRO A 17 0.95 5.79 -3.84
N GLU A 18 -0.06 6.49 -3.34
CA GLU A 18 0.05 7.15 -2.04
C GLU A 18 0.31 6.08 -0.97
N PRO A 19 1.27 6.32 -0.06
CA PRO A 19 1.51 5.40 1.05
C PRO A 19 0.23 5.31 1.89
N LEU A 20 -0.19 4.08 2.18
CA LEU A 20 -1.37 3.80 3.00
C LEU A 20 -1.06 3.97 4.49
N VAL A 21 0.19 3.70 4.88
CA VAL A 21 0.67 3.86 6.24
C VAL A 21 1.16 5.29 6.43
N SER A 22 0.63 5.97 7.45
CA SER A 22 1.06 7.30 7.87
C SER A 22 2.51 7.30 8.36
N ASN A 23 3.18 8.46 8.30
CA ASN A 23 4.57 8.57 8.80
C ASN A 23 4.71 8.21 10.29
N GLU A 24 3.65 8.43 11.08
CA GLU A 24 3.62 8.09 12.51
C GLU A 24 3.65 6.56 12.73
N ASP A 25 2.86 5.82 11.95
CA ASP A 25 2.78 4.36 11.97
C ASP A 25 3.88 3.68 11.14
N TRP A 26 4.69 4.44 10.41
CA TRP A 26 5.72 3.88 9.53
C TRP A 26 6.77 3.07 10.30
N SER A 27 7.11 3.49 11.52
CA SER A 27 8.07 2.76 12.36
C SER A 27 7.50 1.41 12.77
N ASP A 28 6.24 1.39 13.20
CA ASP A 28 5.53 0.17 13.61
C ASP A 28 5.33 -0.78 12.41
N PHE A 29 4.97 -0.25 11.24
CA PHE A 29 4.93 -1.01 9.99
C PHE A 29 6.28 -1.64 9.64
N CYS A 30 7.38 -0.90 9.79
CA CYS A 30 8.72 -1.44 9.53
C CYS A 30 9.06 -2.59 10.49
N GLU A 31 8.67 -2.48 11.76
CA GLU A 31 8.88 -3.53 12.76
C GLU A 31 8.01 -4.77 12.47
N TRP A 32 6.72 -4.59 12.21
CA TRP A 32 5.81 -5.68 11.81
C TRP A 32 6.30 -6.38 10.54
N ALA A 33 6.70 -5.60 9.52
CA ALA A 33 7.21 -6.16 8.27
C ALA A 33 8.49 -6.97 8.52
N ARG A 34 9.38 -6.47 9.38
CA ARG A 34 10.62 -7.17 9.72
C ARG A 34 10.38 -8.45 10.52
N ASP A 35 9.40 -8.44 11.43
CA ASP A 35 8.98 -9.63 12.19
C ASP A 35 8.37 -10.70 11.26
N GLY A 36 7.56 -10.27 10.29
CA GLY A 36 7.04 -11.12 9.21
C GLY A 36 8.09 -11.61 8.21
N GLY A 37 9.35 -11.21 8.34
CA GLY A 37 10.45 -11.61 7.47
C GLY A 37 10.52 -10.86 6.14
N TYR A 38 9.81 -9.74 6.00
CA TYR A 38 9.87 -8.87 4.84
C TYR A 38 11.15 -8.01 4.87
N ASP A 39 11.79 -7.91 3.71
CA ASP A 39 13.04 -7.16 3.53
C ASP A 39 12.77 -5.71 3.11
N GLN A 40 13.78 -4.84 3.20
CA GLN A 40 13.70 -3.41 2.87
C GLN A 40 13.27 -3.15 1.42
N SER A 41 13.40 -4.14 0.54
CA SER A 41 12.89 -4.11 -0.83
C SER A 41 11.37 -3.83 -0.90
N TYR A 42 10.61 -4.17 0.15
CA TYR A 42 9.17 -3.91 0.26
C TYR A 42 8.83 -2.51 0.77
N PHE A 43 9.82 -1.67 1.10
CA PHE A 43 9.60 -0.28 1.51
C PHE A 43 9.71 0.70 0.34
N ASN A 44 9.76 0.18 -0.88
CA ASN A 44 9.78 1.01 -2.08
C ASN A 44 8.37 1.42 -2.49
N ARG A 45 8.01 2.68 -2.29
CA ARG A 45 6.71 3.27 -2.65
C ARG A 45 6.31 3.14 -4.13
N TRP A 46 7.28 2.88 -5.02
CA TRP A 46 7.03 2.67 -6.44
C TRP A 46 6.66 1.22 -6.77
N ASP A 47 6.89 0.31 -5.84
CA ASP A 47 6.64 -1.10 -6.02
C ASP A 47 5.24 -1.46 -5.50
N SER A 48 4.45 -2.13 -6.33
CA SER A 48 3.11 -2.57 -5.98
C SER A 48 3.11 -3.52 -4.78
N LYS A 49 4.21 -4.23 -4.52
CA LYS A 49 4.37 -5.08 -3.34
C LYS A 49 4.46 -4.28 -2.05
N SER A 50 5.01 -3.07 -2.10
CA SER A 50 5.06 -2.17 -0.94
C SER A 50 3.66 -1.74 -0.53
N LEU A 51 2.83 -1.41 -1.52
CA LEU A 51 1.43 -1.05 -1.27
C LEU A 51 0.64 -2.23 -0.71
N ALA A 52 0.80 -3.42 -1.30
CA ALA A 52 0.14 -4.63 -0.82
C ALA A 52 0.54 -4.99 0.62
N LEU A 53 1.81 -4.76 0.97
CA LEU A 53 2.32 -5.03 2.31
C LEU A 53 1.76 -4.03 3.34
N GLN A 54 1.70 -2.75 3.00
CA GLN A 54 1.04 -1.73 3.83
C GLN A 54 -0.44 -2.03 4.03
N GLN A 55 -1.12 -2.56 3.01
CA GLN A 55 -2.51 -2.96 3.08
C GLN A 55 -2.71 -4.12 4.06
N GLN A 56 -1.87 -5.16 4.00
CA GLN A 56 -1.91 -6.29 4.95
C GLN A 56 -1.68 -5.83 6.39
N TYR A 57 -0.71 -4.94 6.62
CA TYR A 57 -0.48 -4.37 7.94
C TYR A 57 -1.71 -3.65 8.50
N LEU A 58 -2.40 -2.86 7.67
CA LEU A 58 -3.62 -2.17 8.07
C LEU A 58 -4.79 -3.13 8.30
N ASP A 59 -4.91 -4.17 7.47
CA ASP A 59 -5.93 -5.21 7.59
C ASP A 59 -5.76 -5.99 8.89
N GLU A 60 -4.54 -6.45 9.20
CA GLU A 60 -4.24 -7.11 10.48
C GLU A 60 -4.50 -6.19 11.68
N ARG A 61 -4.13 -4.91 11.60
CA ARG A 61 -4.43 -3.96 12.69
C ARG A 61 -5.93 -3.73 12.86
N ASP A 62 -6.69 -3.66 11.77
CA ASP A 62 -8.14 -3.50 11.83
C ASP A 62 -8.80 -4.78 12.39
N GLU A 63 -8.41 -5.96 11.93
CA GLU A 63 -8.91 -7.24 12.45
C GLU A 63 -8.61 -7.43 13.95
N HIS A 64 -7.39 -7.09 14.38
CA HIS A 64 -7.03 -7.12 15.80
C HIS A 64 -7.87 -6.13 16.61
N ASN A 65 -8.13 -4.93 16.09
CA ASN A 65 -8.96 -3.92 16.74
C ASN A 65 -10.45 -4.29 16.75
N GLN A 66 -10.93 -5.06 15.77
CA GLN A 66 -12.29 -5.60 15.75
C GLN A 66 -12.48 -6.80 16.69
N THR A 67 -11.45 -7.63 16.88
CA THR A 67 -11.53 -8.82 17.75
C THR A 67 -11.60 -8.47 19.23
N GLU A 68 -11.06 -7.32 19.65
CA GLU A 68 -11.19 -6.81 21.03
C GLU A 68 -12.53 -6.09 21.29
N SER A 69 -13.39 -5.95 20.28
CA SER A 69 -14.74 -5.39 20.40
C SER A 69 -15.81 -6.49 20.43
N GLN A 70 -15.71 -7.46 21.36
CA GLN A 70 -16.82 -8.34 21.70
C GLN A 70 -17.07 -8.37 23.21
N PRO A 71 -18.20 -7.81 23.70
CA PRO A 71 -18.77 -8.15 25.01
C PRO A 71 -19.49 -9.51 25.02
#